data_AF-A0A1Z9H0E3-F1
#
_entry.id   AF-A0A1Z9H0E3-F1
#
_cell.length_a   1.000
_cell.length_b   1.000
_cell.length_c   1.000
_cell.angle_alpha   90.00
_cell.angle_beta   90.00
_cell.angle_gamma   90.00
#
_symmetry.space_group_name_H-M   'P 1'
#
loop_
_entity.id
_entity.type
_entity.pdbx_description
1 polymer ?
#
loop_
_entity_poly.entity_id
_entity_poly.type
_entity_poly.pdbx_seq_one_letter_code
_entity_poly.pdbx_strand_id
1 'polypeptide(L)'
;MIEITLDIDKISKRDEYIGQSTGTSVEGGALNANYREVDAVARVANYMGMLGYKYEKDWLWEDAGCDELTVKVNSEDIATQLKLRW
;
A
#
# COMPACT_ATOMS: atom_id res chain seq x y z
N MET A 1 18.70 -6.33 -0.19
CA MET A 1 17.58 -5.38 0.01
C MET A 1 16.88 -5.77 1.29
N ILE A 2 16.41 -4.79 2.05
CA ILE A 2 15.69 -4.96 3.32
C ILE A 2 14.21 -5.13 2.99
N GLU A 3 13.57 -6.15 3.56
CA GLU A 3 12.16 -6.42 3.37
C GLU A 3 11.33 -5.77 4.48
N ILE A 4 10.17 -5.22 4.12
CA ILE A 4 9.26 -4.55 5.02
C ILE A 4 7.83 -4.90 4.65
N THR A 5 7.09 -5.34 5.65
CA THR A 5 5.65 -5.55 5.57
C THR A 5 4.94 -4.36 6.22
N LEU A 6 3.97 -3.81 5.49
CA LEU A 6 3.12 -2.71 5.92
C LEU A 6 1.67 -3.19 5.97
N ASP A 7 0.91 -2.64 6.91
CA ASP A 7 -0.50 -2.95 7.10
C ASP A 7 -1.36 -2.16 6.09
N ILE A 8 -2.06 -2.87 5.20
CA ILE A 8 -2.90 -2.27 4.14
C ILE A 8 -4.03 -1.43 4.74
N ASP A 9 -4.54 -1.77 5.91
CA ASP A 9 -5.64 -1.05 6.56
C ASP A 9 -5.21 0.37 6.95
N LYS A 10 -3.93 0.56 7.27
CA LYS A 10 -3.36 1.87 7.60
C LYS A 10 -3.03 2.71 6.36
N ILE A 11 -2.82 2.06 5.22
CA ILE A 11 -2.41 2.74 3.98
C ILE A 11 -3.63 3.10 3.14
N SER A 12 -4.50 2.12 2.89
CA SER A 12 -5.59 2.26 1.95
C SER A 12 -6.69 3.15 2.49
N LYS A 13 -7.29 3.96 1.60
CA LYS A 13 -8.51 4.73 1.91
C LYS A 13 -9.71 4.29 1.10
N ARG A 14 -9.69 3.08 0.52
CA ARG A 14 -10.77 2.62 -0.35
C ARG A 14 -12.11 2.58 0.35
N ASP A 15 -12.12 2.35 1.65
CA ASP A 15 -13.34 2.37 2.47
C ASP A 15 -14.14 3.67 2.31
N GLU A 16 -13.48 4.83 2.20
CA GLU A 16 -14.14 6.13 1.99
C GLU A 16 -15.02 6.16 0.73
N TYR A 17 -14.71 5.31 -0.27
CA TYR A 17 -15.39 5.28 -1.57
C TYR A 17 -16.36 4.13 -1.74
N ILE A 18 -16.18 3.05 -0.98
CA ILE A 18 -17.00 1.84 -1.09
C ILE A 18 -17.98 1.71 0.07
N GLY A 19 -17.77 2.43 1.19
CA GLY A 19 -18.69 2.43 2.33
C GLY A 19 -18.77 1.09 3.05
N GLN A 20 -17.66 0.37 3.18
CA GLN A 20 -17.60 -0.93 3.86
C GLN A 20 -17.82 -0.74 5.36
N SER A 21 -17.16 0.23 5.99
CA SER A 21 -17.34 0.58 7.41
C SER A 21 -18.68 1.22 7.70
N THR A 22 -19.31 1.86 6.71
CA THR A 22 -20.62 2.51 6.86
C THR A 22 -21.79 1.58 6.56
N GLY A 23 -21.52 0.34 6.13
CA GLY A 23 -22.56 -0.64 5.76
C GLY A 23 -23.34 -0.26 4.51
N THR A 24 -22.86 0.71 3.72
CA THR A 24 -23.46 1.17 2.46
C THR A 24 -22.79 0.57 1.23
N SER A 25 -21.83 -0.33 1.45
CA SER A 25 -21.20 -1.15 0.42
C SER A 25 -22.25 -1.84 -0.44
N VAL A 26 -22.14 -1.64 -1.75
CA VAL A 26 -22.97 -2.33 -2.73
C VAL A 26 -22.25 -3.65 -3.03
N GLU A 27 -22.86 -4.80 -2.76
CA GLU A 27 -22.27 -6.08 -3.18
C GLU A 27 -22.52 -6.32 -4.68
N GLY A 28 -21.49 -6.80 -5.39
CA GLY A 28 -21.65 -7.39 -6.73
C GLY A 28 -20.60 -6.97 -7.76
N GLY A 29 -19.88 -7.96 -8.30
CA GLY A 29 -19.07 -7.88 -9.52
C GLY A 29 -17.60 -7.50 -9.32
N ALA A 30 -16.76 -7.78 -10.33
CA ALA A 30 -15.33 -7.46 -10.36
C ALA A 30 -14.99 -5.96 -10.14
N LEU A 31 -16.00 -5.08 -10.21
CA LEU A 31 -15.91 -3.66 -9.89
C LEU A 31 -15.93 -3.38 -8.37
N ASN A 32 -16.40 -4.33 -7.56
CA ASN A 32 -16.43 -4.31 -6.10
C ASN A 32 -15.38 -5.23 -5.46
N ALA A 33 -14.34 -5.61 -6.20
CA ALA A 33 -13.23 -6.44 -5.69
C ALA A 33 -12.39 -5.76 -4.58
N ASN A 34 -12.86 -4.65 -4.03
CA ASN A 34 -12.28 -3.98 -2.87
C ASN A 34 -10.75 -3.83 -2.99
N TYR A 35 -10.29 -3.27 -4.13
CA TYR A 35 -8.89 -3.08 -4.56
C TYR A 35 -8.01 -2.26 -3.57
N ARG A 36 -8.02 -2.63 -2.28
CA ARG A 36 -7.29 -2.02 -1.17
C ARG A 36 -5.80 -2.25 -1.32
N GLU A 37 -5.43 -3.46 -1.72
CA GLU A 37 -4.05 -3.83 -2.06
C GLU A 37 -3.49 -2.89 -3.14
N VAL A 38 -4.21 -2.73 -4.26
CA VAL A 38 -3.77 -1.87 -5.37
C VAL A 38 -3.74 -0.39 -4.95
N ASP A 39 -4.72 0.09 -4.17
CA ASP A 39 -4.70 1.45 -3.62
C ASP A 39 -3.51 1.66 -2.66
N ALA A 40 -3.19 0.68 -1.82
CA ALA A 40 -2.04 0.72 -0.93
C ALA A 40 -0.73 0.80 -1.72
N VAL A 41 -0.56 -0.05 -2.74
CA VAL A 41 0.60 -0.01 -3.65
C VAL A 41 0.72 1.37 -4.31
N ALA A 42 -0.37 1.91 -4.85
CA ALA A 42 -0.36 3.22 -5.51
C ALA A 42 0.03 4.36 -4.55
N ARG A 43 -0.43 4.30 -3.29
CA ARG A 43 -0.10 5.28 -2.26
C ARG A 43 1.36 5.21 -1.84
N VAL A 44 1.90 4.01 -1.61
CA VAL A 44 3.33 3.82 -1.35
C VAL A 44 4.14 4.34 -2.53
N ALA A 45 3.78 3.94 -3.76
CA ALA A 45 4.50 4.37 -4.97
C ALA A 45 4.54 5.90 -5.12
N ASN A 46 3.40 6.56 -4.92
CA ASN A 46 3.32 8.02 -4.97
C ASN A 46 4.17 8.67 -3.86
N TYR A 47 4.09 8.18 -2.63
CA TYR A 47 4.91 8.70 -1.52
C TYR A 47 6.41 8.56 -1.79
N MET A 48 6.85 7.38 -2.24
CA MET A 48 8.24 7.14 -2.61
C MET A 48 8.71 8.06 -3.74
N GLY A 49 7.86 8.25 -4.76
CA GLY A 49 8.12 9.18 -5.86
C GLY A 49 8.25 10.64 -5.40
N MET A 50 7.39 11.08 -4.47
CA MET A 50 7.47 12.43 -3.88
C MET A 50 8.78 12.66 -3.10
N LEU A 51 9.37 11.60 -2.53
CA LEU A 51 10.68 11.65 -1.86
C LEU A 51 11.85 11.52 -2.83
N GLY A 52 11.59 11.27 -4.12
CA GLY A 52 12.62 11.13 -5.16
C GLY A 52 13.21 9.73 -5.31
N TYR A 53 12.65 8.72 -4.62
CA TYR A 53 13.09 7.33 -4.73
C TYR A 53 12.58 6.69 -6.02
N LYS A 54 13.43 5.87 -6.64
CA LYS A 54 13.14 5.22 -7.92
C LYS A 54 12.75 3.76 -7.71
N TYR A 55 11.65 3.37 -8.35
CA TYR A 55 11.22 1.96 -8.41
C TYR A 55 12.30 1.10 -9.10
N GLU A 56 12.47 -0.14 -8.64
CA GLU A 56 13.51 -1.11 -9.06
C GLU A 56 14.97 -0.69 -8.81
N LYS A 57 15.19 0.46 -8.18
CA LYS A 57 16.52 0.92 -7.78
C LYS A 57 16.63 1.13 -6.27
N ASP A 58 15.70 1.92 -5.74
CA ASP A 58 15.65 2.31 -4.34
C ASP A 58 14.65 1.46 -3.56
N TRP A 59 13.59 1.04 -4.24
CA TRP A 59 12.59 0.14 -3.68
C TRP A 59 11.88 -0.67 -4.77
N LEU A 60 11.25 -1.78 -4.37
CA LEU A 60 10.40 -2.60 -5.23
C LEU A 60 9.18 -3.10 -4.45
N TRP A 61 8.07 -3.27 -5.14
CA TRP A 61 6.89 -3.96 -4.62
C TRP A 61 7.07 -5.47 -4.86
N GLU A 62 7.01 -6.27 -3.79
CA GLU A 62 7.22 -7.71 -3.86
C GLU A 62 5.92 -8.49 -3.89
N ASP A 63 5.02 -8.21 -2.94
CA ASP A 63 3.76 -8.91 -2.80
C ASP A 63 2.71 -8.03 -2.12
N ALA A 64 1.43 -8.33 -2.35
CA ALA A 64 0.31 -7.76 -1.60
C ALA A 64 -0.79 -8.81 -1.46
N GLY A 65 -1.25 -9.03 -0.24
CA GLY A 65 -2.28 -10.02 0.06
C GLY A 65 -2.50 -10.14 1.57
N CYS A 66 -3.65 -10.71 1.96
CA CYS A 66 -3.99 -10.92 3.38
C CYS A 66 -3.84 -9.66 4.26
N ASP A 67 -4.27 -8.50 3.74
CA ASP A 67 -4.15 -7.18 4.38
C ASP A 67 -2.70 -6.70 4.63
N GLU A 68 -1.72 -7.33 3.98
CA GLU A 68 -0.30 -6.97 4.06
C GLU A 68 0.25 -6.53 2.71
N LEU A 69 1.12 -5.51 2.73
CA LEU A 69 1.90 -5.04 1.59
C LEU A 69 3.38 -5.22 1.88
N THR A 70 4.06 -6.03 1.07
CA THR A 70 5.50 -6.29 1.20
C THR A 70 6.29 -5.52 0.15
N VAL A 71 7.27 -4.74 0.61
CA VAL A 71 8.21 -4.00 -0.24
C VAL A 71 9.64 -4.32 0.14
N LYS A 72 10.56 -4.32 -0.84
CA LYS A 72 11.99 -4.31 -0.56
C LYS A 72 12.56 -2.92 -0.80
N VAL A 73 13.48 -2.51 0.07
CA VAL A 73 14.19 -1.23 -0.01
C VAL A 73 15.69 -1.44 0.04
N ASN A 74 16.46 -0.51 -0.52
CA ASN A 74 17.92 -0.61 -0.55
C ASN A 74 18.63 0.04 0.66
N SER A 75 17.92 0.75 1.53
CA SER A 75 18.49 1.43 2.70
C SER A 75 17.59 1.36 3.95
N GLU A 76 18.21 1.44 5.13
CA GLU A 76 17.50 1.47 6.42
C GLU A 76 16.74 2.79 6.65
N ASP A 77 17.20 3.89 6.04
CA ASP A 77 16.53 5.18 6.13
C ASP A 77 15.14 5.12 5.48
N ILE A 78 15.07 4.56 4.27
CA ILE A 78 13.79 4.34 3.58
C ILE A 78 12.90 3.40 4.42
N ALA A 79 13.51 2.36 5.00
CA ALA A 79 12.78 1.41 5.82
C ALA A 79 12.12 2.04 7.03
N THR A 80 12.86 2.89 7.72
CA THR A 80 12.39 3.63 8.89
C THR A 80 11.32 4.63 8.49
N GLN A 81 11.49 5.34 7.37
CA GLN A 81 10.50 6.29 6.86
C GLN A 81 9.15 5.63 6.57
N LEU A 82 9.14 4.47 5.91
CA LEU A 82 7.90 3.74 5.63
C LEU A 82 7.17 3.32 6.91
N LYS A 83 7.89 2.74 7.89
CA LYS A 83 7.31 2.29 9.18
C LYS A 83 6.82 3.44 10.06
N LEU A 84 7.41 4.63 9.93
CA LEU A 84 6.94 5.82 10.64
C LEU A 84 5.73 6.45 9.97
N ARG A 85 5.58 6.24 8.65
CA ARG A 85 4.46 6.76 7.88
C ARG A 85 3.19 5.94 8.09
N TRP A 86 3.31 4.61 8.17
CA TRP A 86 2.22 3.63 8.33
C TRP A 86 2.64 2.50 9.29
#